data_AF-A0A385FYN1-F1
#
_entry.id   AF-A0A385FYN1-F1
#
_cell.length_a   1.000
_cell.length_b   1.000
_cell.length_c   1.000
_cell.angle_alpha   90.00
_cell.angle_beta   90.00
_cell.angle_gamma   90.00
#
_symmetry.space_group_name_H-M   'P 1'
#
loop_
_entity.id
_entity.type
_entity.pdbx_description
1 polymer ?
#
loop_
_entity_poly.entity_id
_entity_poly.type
_entity_poly.pdbx_seq_one_letter_code
_entity_poly.pdbx_strand_id
1 'polypeptide(L)' 'MGREAIQAFVGALHGVGASRGVFITTSAFTSGAREYVKAVPSRVILIDGARLVGLMIKYRVGVQVKQSYDIVELDEDFFE' A
#
# COMPACT_ATOMS: atom_id res chain seq x y z
N MET A 1 1.12 0.67 14.11
CA MET A 1 1.40 2.13 14.15
C MET A 1 0.22 2.90 14.71
N GLY A 2 0.48 3.68 15.76
CA GLY A 2 -0.53 4.50 16.46
C GLY A 2 -0.64 5.93 15.94
N ARG A 3 -1.59 6.69 16.49
CA ARG A 3 -1.89 8.08 16.11
C ARG A 3 -0.70 9.03 16.30
N GLU A 4 0.07 8.87 17.37
CA GLU A 4 1.20 9.75 17.73
C GLU A 4 2.24 9.84 16.61
N ALA A 5 2.61 8.70 16.01
CA ALA A 5 3.55 8.65 14.89
C ALA A 5 3.03 9.43 13.66
N ILE A 6 1.72 9.35 13.40
CA ILE A 6 1.10 10.06 12.27
C ILE A 6 1.00 11.56 12.55
N GLN A 7 0.67 11.94 13.78
CA GLN A 7 0.64 13.33 14.20
C GLN A 7 2.02 13.98 14.10
N ALA A 8 3.08 13.28 14.54
CA ALA A 8 4.45 13.75 14.41
C ALA A 8 4.82 13.98 12.92
N PHE A 9 4.46 13.03 12.06
CA PHE A 9 4.69 13.15 10.62
C PHE A 9 3.91 14.31 9.98
N VAL A 10 2.63 14.50 10.31
CA VAL A 10 1.83 15.62 9.80
C VAL A 10 2.44 16.96 10.25
N GLY A 11 2.89 17.05 11.50
CA GLY A 11 3.58 18.24 12.00
C GLY A 11 4.86 18.54 11.22
N ALA A 12 5.68 17.53 10.96
CA ALA A 12 6.88 17.68 10.12
C ALA A 12 6.54 18.10 8.68
N LEU A 13 5.46 17.54 8.11
CA LEU A 13 4.98 17.87 6.77
C LEU A 13 4.57 19.35 6.67
N HIS A 14 3.89 19.87 7.69
CA HIS A 14 3.57 21.29 7.80
C HIS A 14 4.81 22.16 7.95
N GLY A 15 5.79 21.71 8.73
CA GLY A 15 7.06 22.42 8.94
C GLY A 15 7.83 22.69 7.64
N VAL A 16 7.67 21.84 6.63
CA VAL A 16 8.29 22.01 5.29
C VAL A 16 7.33 22.62 4.25
N GLY A 17 6.15 23.09 4.67
CA GLY A 17 5.15 23.69 3.78
C GLY A 17 4.48 22.72 2.81
N ALA A 18 4.57 21.41 3.05
CA ALA A 18 3.97 20.40 2.19
C ALA A 18 2.52 20.12 2.58
N SER A 19 1.66 19.94 1.56
CA SER A 19 0.24 19.61 1.74
C SER A 19 -0.09 18.13 1.48
N ARG A 20 0.90 17.35 1.02
CA ARG A 20 0.74 15.95 0.65
C ARG A 20 1.91 15.11 1.15
N GLY A 21 1.63 13.92 1.68
CA GLY A 21 2.66 13.01 2.17
C GLY A 21 2.23 11.55 2.07
N VAL A 22 3.21 10.65 2.03
CA VAL A 22 2.98 9.19 2.11
C VAL A 22 3.67 8.68 3.35
N PHE A 23 2.93 8.03 4.24
CA PHE A 23 3.49 7.36 5.41
C PHE A 23 3.48 5.85 5.15
N ILE A 24 4.66 5.22 5.23
CA ILE A 24 4.84 3.79 4.96
C ILE A 24 5.30 3.09 6.23
N THR A 25 4.76 1.90 6.51
CA THR A 25 5.17 1.03 7.63
C THR A 25 4.93 -0.42 7.24
N THR A 26 5.72 -1.34 7.79
CA THR A 26 5.52 -2.79 7.65
C THR A 26 4.41 -3.33 8.58
N SER A 27 4.09 -2.59 9.66
CA SER A 27 2.98 -2.92 10.58
C SER A 27 1.64 -2.27 10.17
N ALA A 28 0.52 -2.78 10.69
CA ALA A 28 -0.80 -2.20 10.48
C ALA A 28 -1.00 -0.86 11.23
N PHE A 29 -1.86 0.01 10.70
CA PHE A 29 -2.31 1.21 11.40
C PHE A 29 -3.52 0.92 12.32
N THR A 30 -3.54 1.53 13.50
CA THR A 30 -4.73 1.50 14.38
C THR A 30 -5.89 2.29 13.77
N SER A 31 -7.12 2.05 14.23
CA SER A 31 -8.30 2.82 13.83
C SER A 31 -8.09 4.31 14.07
N GLY A 32 -7.64 4.70 15.27
CA GLY A 32 -7.37 6.08 15.64
C GLY A 32 -6.32 6.77 14.75
N ALA A 33 -5.33 6.03 14.24
CA ALA A 33 -4.38 6.57 13.27
C ALA A 33 -5.04 6.86 11.91
N ARG A 34 -5.90 5.96 11.42
CA ARG A 34 -6.65 6.14 10.17
C ARG A 34 -7.68 7.26 10.26
N GLU A 35 -8.37 7.35 11.38
CA GLU A 35 -9.34 8.42 11.67
C GLU A 35 -8.66 9.79 11.74
N TYR A 36 -7.52 9.88 12.44
CA TYR A 36 -6.75 11.12 12.52
C TYR A 36 -6.34 11.65 11.14
N VAL A 37 -5.87 10.78 10.23
CA VAL A 37 -5.52 11.19 8.85
C VAL A 37 -6.72 11.76 8.08
N LYS A 38 -7.93 11.22 8.30
CA LYS A 38 -9.13 11.72 7.63
C LYS A 38 -9.55 13.10 8.14
N ALA A 39 -9.19 13.44 9.38
CA ALA A 39 -9.58 14.69 10.04
C ALA A 39 -8.61 15.84 9.75
N VAL A 40 -7.36 15.57 9.35
CA VAL A 40 -6.38 16.62 9.05
C VAL A 40 -6.58 17.19 7.64
N PRO A 41 -6.34 18.50 7.43
CA PRO A 41 -6.46 19.11 6.10
C PRO A 41 -5.44 18.58 5.08
N SER A 42 -4.27 18.12 5.54
CA SER A 42 -3.22 17.60 4.67
C SER A 42 -3.60 16.25 4.08
N ARG A 43 -3.31 16.05 2.79
CA ARG A 43 -3.57 14.78 2.11
C ARG A 43 -2.45 13.79 2.42
N VAL A 44 -2.63 12.99 3.47
CA VAL A 44 -1.70 11.91 3.82
C VAL A 44 -2.22 10.56 3.34
N ILE A 45 -1.40 9.83 2.59
CA ILE A 45 -1.69 8.45 2.17
C ILE A 45 -0.96 7.49 3.11
N LEU A 46 -1.74 6.59 3.72
CA LEU A 46 -1.22 5.52 4.57
C LEU A 46 -0.97 4.25 3.74
N ILE A 47 0.25 3.70 3.83
CA ILE A 47 0.64 2.41 3.25
C ILE A 47 1.13 1.51 4.38
N ASP A 48 0.34 0.50 4.72
CA ASP A 48 0.73 -0.54 5.66
C ASP A 48 1.38 -1.73 4.94
N GLY A 49 1.83 -2.72 5.69
CA GLY A 49 2.54 -3.88 5.15
C GLY A 49 1.73 -4.63 4.09
N ALA A 50 0.43 -4.85 4.32
CA ALA A 50 -0.42 -5.56 3.37
C ALA A 50 -0.57 -4.78 2.05
N ARG A 51 -0.84 -3.48 2.14
CA ARG A 51 -0.90 -2.61 0.95
C ARG A 51 0.45 -2.52 0.25
N LEU A 52 1.55 -2.41 0.99
CA LEU A 52 2.91 -2.37 0.45
C LEU A 52 3.21 -3.63 -0.36
N VAL A 53 2.94 -4.82 0.19
CA VAL A 53 3.12 -6.10 -0.52
C VAL A 53 2.23 -6.16 -1.76
N GLY A 54 0.97 -5.74 -1.68
CA GLY A 54 0.08 -5.67 -2.84
C GLY A 54 0.64 -4.78 -3.96
N LEU A 55 1.24 -3.64 -3.61
CA LEU A 55 1.91 -2.75 -4.56
C LEU A 55 3.18 -3.39 -5.14
N MET A 56 3.99 -4.06 -4.30
CA MET A 56 5.19 -4.79 -4.74
C MET A 56 4.85 -5.87 -5.77
N ILE A 57 3.81 -6.66 -5.52
CA ILE A 57 3.33 -7.70 -6.45
C ILE A 57 2.84 -7.04 -7.74
N LYS A 58 1.95 -6.04 -7.63
CA LYS A 58 1.35 -5.35 -8.78
C LYS A 58 2.40 -4.77 -9.72
N TYR A 59 3.43 -4.14 -9.17
CA TYR A 59 4.46 -3.45 -9.95
C TYR A 59 5.75 -4.27 -10.12
N ARG A 60 5.74 -5.55 -9.73
CA ARG A 60 6.90 -6.46 -9.81
C ARG A 60 8.17 -5.91 -9.14
N VAL A 61 8.01 -5.21 -8.01
CA VAL A 61 9.13 -4.65 -7.24
C VAL A 61 9.56 -5.65 -6.15
N GLY A 62 10.82 -6.10 -6.19
CA GLY A 62 11.38 -6.96 -5.15
C GLY A 62 10.72 -8.35 -5.07
N VAL A 63 10.01 -8.78 -6.11
CA VAL A 63 9.37 -10.08 -6.21
C VAL A 63 9.87 -10.81 -7.46
N GLN A 64 9.86 -12.14 -7.40
CA GLN A 64 10.22 -13.01 -8.51
C GLN A 64 9.11 -14.04 -8.73
N VAL A 65 8.86 -14.42 -9.98
CA VAL A 65 7.96 -15.55 -10.26
C VAL A 65 8.65 -16.80 -9.75
N LYS A 66 8.05 -17.44 -8.75
CA LYS A 66 8.55 -18.71 -8.23
C LYS A 66 8.13 -19.89 -9.12
N GLN A 67 6.90 -19.84 -9.64
CA GLN A 67 6.33 -20.87 -10.49
C GLN A 67 5.21 -20.28 -11.35
N SER A 68 5.11 -20.74 -12.59
CA SER A 68 3.97 -20.51 -13.47
C SER A 68 3.22 -21.82 -13.67
N TYR A 69 1.90 -21.74 -13.79
CA TYR A 69 1.06 -22.88 -14.11
C TYR A 69 0.19 -22.51 -15.30
N ASP A 70 0.20 -23.37 -16.31
CA ASP A 70 -0.68 -23.24 -17.46
C ASP A 70 -1.88 -24.14 -17.25
N ILE A 71 -3.07 -23.58 -17.44
CA ILE A 71 -4.32 -24.33 -17.45
C ILE A 71 -4.64 -24.56 -18.93
N VAL A 72 -4.68 -25.82 -19.34
CA VAL A 72 -4.96 -26.23 -20.71
C VAL A 72 -6.33 -26.88 -20.80
N GLU A 73 -7.01 -26.65 -21.91
CA GLU A 73 -8.26 -27.30 -22.29
C GLU A 73 -8.06 -27.98 -23.65
N LEU A 74 -8.82 -29.05 -23.90
CA LEU A 74 -8.74 -29.76 -25.18
C LEU A 74 -9.41 -28.90 -26.26
N ASP A 75 -8.71 -28.64 -27.35
CA ASP A 75 -9.28 -27.97 -28.52
C ASP A 75 -9.94 -29.03 -29.41
N GLU A 76 -11.26 -29.16 -29.35
CA GLU A 76 -12.01 -30.17 -30.12
C GLU A 76 -11.94 -29.90 -31.64
N ASP A 77 -11.87 -28.63 -32.06
CA ASP A 77 -11.86 -28.23 -33.48
C ASP A 77 -10.54 -28.62 -34.18
N PHE A 78 -9.44 -28.74 -33.42
CA PHE A 78 -8.16 -29.19 -33.96
C PHE A 78 -8.16 -30.66 -34.39
N PHE A 79 -9.09 -31.47 -33.87
CA PHE A 79 -9.14 -32.92 -34.11
C PHE A 79 -10.21 -33.38 -35.13
N GLU A 80 -10.93 -32.46 -35.80
CA GLU A 80 -11.81 -32.73 -36.97
C GLU A 80 -11.10 -32.52 -38.32
#